data_AF-A0A928KB79-F1
#
_entry.id   AF-A0A928KB79-F1
#
_cell.length_a   1.000
_cell.length_b   1.000
_cell.length_c   1.000
_cell.angle_alpha   90.00
_cell.angle_beta   90.00
_cell.angle_gamma   90.00
#
_symmetry.space_group_name_H-M   'P 1'
#
loop_
_entity.id
_entity.type
_entity.pdbx_description
1 polymer ?
#
loop_
_entity_poly.entity_id
_entity_poly.type
_entity_poly.pdbx_seq_one_letter_code
_entity_poly.pdbx_strand_id
1 'polypeptide(L)'
;MLQNREDAQDAVQECFLRYITKAPDFTDFEHEKAWLIRVASNICKDMLRWRKHSSFLSLDEIRNISSSEDNAQILGLLVSLEEKYRIIIHLYYVEGYKTDELSAMLGISSATVRKRLQRGRDMLREIYEKEAM
;
A
#
# COMPACT_ATOMS: atom_id res chain seq x y z
N MET A 1 -0.06 12.36 -10.82
CA MET A 1 0.99 12.52 -11.86
C MET A 1 2.34 12.54 -11.17
N LEU A 2 3.38 11.99 -11.82
CA LEU A 2 4.75 12.09 -11.30
C LEU A 2 5.18 13.55 -11.26
N GLN A 3 5.85 13.98 -10.20
CA GLN A 3 6.09 15.39 -9.89
C GLN A 3 7.43 15.93 -10.39
N ASN A 4 8.30 15.07 -10.93
CA ASN A 4 9.57 15.45 -11.53
C ASN A 4 9.74 14.80 -12.92
N ARG A 5 10.76 15.26 -13.64
CA ARG A 5 11.07 14.76 -14.97
C ARG A 5 11.81 13.42 -14.93
N GLU A 6 12.67 13.19 -13.94
CA GLU A 6 13.43 11.93 -13.86
C GLU A 6 12.50 10.73 -13.68
N ASP A 7 11.55 10.81 -12.75
CA ASP A 7 10.58 9.73 -12.50
C ASP A 7 9.76 9.44 -13.75
N ALA A 8 9.41 10.47 -14.54
CA ALA A 8 8.69 10.29 -15.79
C ALA A 8 9.54 9.54 -16.83
N GLN A 9 10.85 9.79 -16.89
CA GLN A 9 11.77 9.06 -17.77
C GLN A 9 11.93 7.60 -17.34
N ASP A 10 12.05 7.36 -16.03
CA ASP A 10 12.11 6.01 -15.47
C ASP A 10 10.82 5.22 -15.72
N ALA A 11 9.66 5.86 -15.54
CA ALA A 11 8.37 5.26 -15.82
C ALA A 11 8.21 4.84 -17.30
N VAL A 12 8.73 5.67 -18.21
CA VAL A 12 8.75 5.35 -19.64
C VAL A 12 9.70 4.19 -19.94
N GLN A 13 10.91 4.18 -19.37
CA GLN A 13 11.86 3.07 -19.54
C GLN A 13 11.26 1.74 -19.08
N GLU A 14 10.69 1.72 -17.87
CA GLU A 14 10.05 0.53 -17.31
C GLU A 14 8.84 0.08 -18.16
N CYS A 15 8.08 1.02 -18.72
CA CYS A 15 6.97 0.72 -19.61
C CYS A 15 7.46 0.00 -20.89
N PHE A 16 8.52 0.52 -21.53
CA PHE A 16 9.12 -0.10 -22.71
C PHE A 16 9.75 -1.46 -22.40
N LEU A 17 10.41 -1.60 -21.25
CA LEU A 17 10.97 -2.88 -20.82
C LEU A 17 9.87 -3.93 -20.68
N ARG A 18 8.74 -3.58 -20.06
CA ARG A 18 7.57 -4.47 -19.95
C ARG A 18 6.93 -4.78 -21.28
N TYR A 19 6.89 -3.82 -22.20
CA TYR A 19 6.42 -4.07 -23.56
C TYR A 19 7.27 -5.13 -24.25
N ILE A 20 8.60 -5.00 -24.22
CA ILE A 20 9.51 -5.97 -24.88
C ILE A 20 9.48 -7.36 -24.21
N THR A 21 9.30 -7.42 -22.88
CA THR A 21 9.44 -8.67 -22.12
C THR A 21 8.12 -9.38 -21.81
N LYS A 22 7.00 -8.67 -21.82
CA LYS A 22 5.69 -9.13 -21.30
C LYS A 22 4.49 -8.67 -22.12
N ALA A 23 4.67 -8.06 -23.30
CA ALA A 23 3.54 -7.74 -24.14
C ALA A 23 2.75 -9.01 -24.50
N PRO A 24 1.41 -8.98 -24.34
CA PRO A 24 0.56 -10.03 -24.87
C PRO A 24 0.45 -9.92 -26.39
N ASP A 25 -0.11 -10.92 -27.04
CA ASP A 25 -0.53 -10.79 -28.43
C ASP A 25 -1.67 -9.77 -28.53
N PHE A 26 -1.43 -8.69 -29.29
CA PHE A 26 -2.41 -7.63 -29.48
C PHE A 26 -3.36 -7.98 -30.64
N THR A 27 -4.64 -7.65 -30.45
CA THR A 27 -5.69 -7.90 -31.45
C THR A 27 -5.75 -6.79 -32.49
N ASP A 28 -5.47 -5.55 -32.06
CA ASP A 28 -5.43 -4.36 -32.89
C ASP A 28 -4.64 -3.25 -32.16
N PHE A 29 -4.47 -2.11 -32.85
CA PHE A 29 -3.76 -0.94 -32.34
C PHE A 29 -4.42 -0.32 -31.10
N GLU A 30 -5.74 -0.36 -30.98
CA GLU A 30 -6.44 0.22 -29.82
C GLU A 30 -6.24 -0.66 -28.58
N HIS A 31 -6.20 -1.99 -28.73
CA HIS A 31 -5.84 -2.91 -27.65
C HIS A 31 -4.40 -2.68 -27.17
N GLU A 32 -3.45 -2.54 -28.10
CA GLU A 32 -2.05 -2.22 -27.78
C GLU A 32 -1.93 -0.90 -27.00
N LYS A 33 -2.58 0.16 -27.50
CA LYS A 33 -2.61 1.47 -26.85
C LYS A 33 -3.26 1.42 -25.48
N ALA A 34 -4.38 0.71 -25.33
CA ALA A 34 -5.07 0.55 -24.06
C ALA A 34 -4.19 -0.18 -23.03
N TRP A 35 -3.45 -1.21 -23.48
CA TRP A 35 -2.50 -1.93 -22.64
C TRP A 35 -1.36 -1.02 -22.18
N LEU A 36 -0.73 -0.28 -23.10
CA LEU A 36 0.36 0.66 -22.79
C LEU A 36 -0.08 1.74 -21.79
N ILE A 37 -1.26 2.34 -21.98
CA ILE A 37 -1.82 3.34 -21.06
C ILE A 37 -2.02 2.73 -19.67
N ARG A 38 -2.52 1.49 -19.59
CA ARG A 38 -2.74 0.80 -18.32
C ARG A 38 -1.43 0.50 -17.61
N VAL A 39 -0.43 0.00 -18.33
CA VAL A 39 0.90 -0.31 -17.78
C VAL A 39 1.58 0.97 -17.29
N ALA A 40 1.64 2.01 -18.11
CA ALA A 40 2.22 3.30 -17.73
C ALA A 40 1.51 3.91 -16.51
N SER A 41 0.18 3.81 -16.46
CA SER A 41 -0.61 4.29 -15.31
C SER A 41 -0.30 3.52 -14.03
N ASN A 42 -0.12 2.21 -14.13
CA ASN A 42 0.23 1.37 -12.97
C ASN A 42 1.64 1.66 -12.47
N ILE A 43 2.62 1.78 -13.37
CA ILE A 43 4.01 2.15 -13.01
C ILE A 43 4.02 3.50 -12.29
N CYS A 44 3.35 4.52 -12.83
CA CYS A 44 3.25 5.83 -12.19
C CYS A 44 2.64 5.73 -10.77
N LYS A 45 1.59 4.91 -10.60
CA LYS A 45 0.95 4.71 -9.29
C LYS A 45 1.88 3.99 -8.31
N ASP A 46 2.59 2.97 -8.77
CA ASP A 46 3.54 2.22 -7.95
C ASP A 46 4.70 3.12 -7.49
N MET A 47 5.23 3.97 -8.38
CA MET A 47 6.28 4.95 -8.03
C MET A 47 5.78 6.00 -7.05
N LEU A 48 4.56 6.52 -7.22
CA LEU A 48 3.96 7.46 -6.27
C LEU A 48 3.70 6.81 -4.90
N ARG A 49 3.26 5.54 -4.90
CA ARG A 49 3.12 4.74 -3.68
C ARG A 49 4.49 4.60 -3.01
N TRP A 50 5.51 4.18 -3.76
CA TRP A 50 6.87 4.01 -3.23
C TRP A 50 7.46 5.31 -2.70
N ARG A 51 7.25 6.47 -3.36
CA ARG A 51 7.67 7.78 -2.84
C ARG A 51 6.96 8.14 -1.53
N LYS A 52 5.67 7.83 -1.40
CA LYS A 52 4.93 8.03 -0.14
C LYS A 52 5.48 7.16 1.00
N HIS A 53 6.01 5.97 0.68
CA HIS A 53 6.61 5.06 1.68
C HIS A 53 8.12 5.28 1.90
N SER A 54 8.81 5.85 0.91
CA SER A 54 10.26 6.09 0.91
C SER A 54 10.61 7.54 1.22
N SER A 55 9.63 8.35 1.64
CA SER A 55 9.93 9.49 2.47
C SER A 55 10.63 8.94 3.71
N PHE A 56 11.96 8.98 3.71
CA PHE A 56 12.75 8.95 4.93
C PHE A 56 12.15 10.03 5.82
N LEU A 57 11.30 9.64 6.77
CA LEU A 57 10.81 10.56 7.77
C LEU A 57 12.04 11.09 8.49
N SER A 58 12.24 12.39 8.44
CA SER A 58 13.22 13.03 9.32
C SER A 58 12.80 12.74 10.77
N LEU A 59 13.78 12.70 11.68
CA LEU A 59 13.50 12.51 13.11
C LEU A 59 12.48 13.53 13.63
N ASP A 60 12.45 14.73 13.06
CA ASP A 60 11.48 15.78 13.38
C ASP A 60 10.07 15.48 12.87
N GLU A 61 9.91 14.84 11.70
CA GLU A 61 8.61 14.40 11.20
C GLU A 61 8.05 13.22 12.01
N ILE A 62 8.90 12.28 12.43
CA ILE A 62 8.52 11.20 13.36
C ILE A 62 8.03 11.81 14.68
N ARG A 63 8.75 12.80 15.20
CA ARG A 63 8.40 13.50 16.44
C ARG A 63 7.09 14.29 16.32
N ASN A 64 6.83 14.89 15.16
CA ASN A 64 5.57 15.60 14.89
C ASN A 64 4.35 14.66 14.76
N ILE A 65 4.52 13.48 14.15
CA ILE A 65 3.48 12.43 14.10
C ILE A 65 3.19 11.91 15.52
N SER A 66 4.21 11.84 16.37
CA SER A 66 4.10 11.45 17.78
C SER A 66 3.37 12.49 18.65
N SER A 67 3.29 13.75 18.20
CA SER A 67 2.77 14.88 18.97
C SER A 67 1.30 15.26 18.70
N SER A 68 0.66 14.70 17.67
CA SER A 68 -0.81 14.78 17.55
C SER A 68 -1.44 13.74 18.47
N GLU A 69 -2.16 14.18 19.50
CA GLU A 69 -2.80 13.33 20.53
C GLU A 69 -3.64 12.18 19.92
N ASP A 70 -4.33 12.44 18.81
CA ASP A 70 -5.14 11.44 18.10
C ASP A 70 -4.32 10.31 17.46
N ASN A 71 -3.14 10.61 16.88
CA ASN A 71 -2.30 9.59 16.25
C ASN A 71 -1.52 8.77 17.28
N ALA A 72 -1.15 9.36 18.42
CA ALA A 72 -0.51 8.65 19.51
C ALA A 72 -1.45 7.58 20.11
N GLN A 73 -2.73 7.90 20.25
CA GLN A 73 -3.76 6.94 20.67
C GLN A 73 -3.91 5.81 19.65
N ILE A 74 -4.05 6.11 18.35
CA ILE A 74 -4.19 5.09 17.30
C ILE A 74 -2.95 4.19 17.22
N LEU A 75 -1.75 4.75 17.32
CA LEU A 75 -0.51 3.96 17.34
C LEU A 75 -0.41 3.10 18.61
N GLY A 76 -0.82 3.60 19.77
CA GLY A 76 -0.93 2.83 21.01
C GLY A 76 -1.90 1.64 20.89
N LEU A 77 -3.07 1.85 20.29
CA LEU A 77 -4.07 0.82 20.01
C LEU A 77 -3.57 -0.26 19.04
N LEU A 78 -2.71 0.11 18.08
CA LEU A 78 -2.10 -0.87 17.18
C LEU A 78 -1.01 -1.70 17.88
N VAL A 79 -0.30 -1.14 18.84
CA VAL A 79 0.73 -1.85 19.62
C VAL A 79 0.13 -2.92 20.53
N SER A 80 -1.11 -2.76 21.00
CA SER A 80 -1.78 -3.78 21.81
C SER A 80 -2.30 -4.98 21.00
N LEU A 81 -2.37 -4.87 19.67
CA LEU A 81 -2.66 -6.00 18.80
C LEU A 81 -1.48 -6.98 18.72
N GLU A 82 -1.82 -8.28 18.65
CA GLU A 82 -0.87 -9.32 18.27
C GLU A 82 -0.30 -9.02 16.87
N GLU A 83 1.00 -9.25 16.70
CA GLU A 83 1.78 -8.85 15.53
C GLU A 83 1.13 -9.25 14.19
N LYS A 84 0.61 -10.48 14.11
CA LYS A 84 -0.06 -11.00 12.90
C LYS A 84 -1.31 -10.23 12.47
N TYR A 85 -1.98 -9.53 13.39
CA TYR A 85 -3.12 -8.66 13.10
C TYR A 85 -2.67 -7.23 12.83
N ARG A 86 -1.72 -6.73 13.63
CA ARG A 86 -1.11 -5.40 13.47
C ARG A 86 -0.56 -5.20 12.06
N ILE A 87 0.26 -6.16 11.59
CA ILE A 87 0.88 -6.11 10.26
C ILE A 87 -0.19 -5.99 9.17
N ILE A 88 -1.25 -6.82 9.24
CA ILE A 88 -2.28 -6.84 8.20
C ILE A 88 -3.14 -5.57 8.24
N ILE A 89 -3.47 -5.04 9.42
CA ILE A 89 -4.20 -3.79 9.55
C ILE A 89 -3.38 -2.62 9.03
N HIS A 90 -2.10 -2.54 9.41
CA HIS A 90 -1.19 -1.51 8.95
C HIS A 90 -1.07 -1.54 7.41
N LEU A 91 -0.72 -2.70 6.84
CA LEU A 91 -0.55 -2.83 5.39
C LEU A 91 -1.86 -2.54 4.63
N TYR A 92 -3.04 -2.85 5.19
CA TYR A 92 -4.31 -2.59 4.51
C TYR A 92 -4.75 -1.12 4.60
N TYR A 93 -4.76 -0.54 5.81
CA TYR A 93 -5.35 0.78 6.07
C TYR A 93 -4.37 1.92 5.96
N VAL A 94 -3.12 1.71 6.36
CA VAL A 94 -2.07 2.74 6.31
C VAL A 94 -1.41 2.69 4.93
N GLU A 95 -1.07 1.48 4.49
CA GLU A 95 -0.30 1.30 3.26
C GLU A 95 -1.17 1.07 2.01
N GLY A 96 -2.47 0.80 2.19
CA GLY A 96 -3.44 0.72 1.09
C GLY A 96 -3.36 -0.54 0.23
N TYR A 97 -2.67 -1.60 0.68
CA TYR A 97 -2.60 -2.86 -0.04
C TYR A 97 -3.94 -3.58 -0.08
N LYS A 98 -4.25 -4.18 -1.23
CA LYS A 98 -5.43 -5.04 -1.40
C LYS A 98 -5.18 -6.42 -0.81
N THR A 99 -6.27 -7.12 -0.53
CA THR A 99 -6.24 -8.46 0.09
C THR A 99 -5.43 -9.48 -0.71
N ASP A 100 -5.45 -9.41 -2.04
CA ASP A 100 -4.68 -10.31 -2.90
C ASP A 100 -3.19 -9.94 -2.97
N GLU A 101 -2.86 -8.65 -2.91
CA GLU A 101 -1.47 -8.18 -2.79
C GLU A 101 -0.86 -8.63 -1.45
N LEU A 102 -1.64 -8.51 -0.36
CA LEU A 102 -1.26 -9.01 0.96
C LEU A 102 -1.10 -10.53 1.00
N SER A 103 -1.96 -11.26 0.29
CA SER A 103 -1.88 -12.71 0.19
C SER A 103 -0.57 -13.15 -0.46
N ALA A 104 -0.21 -12.52 -1.59
CA ALA A 104 1.05 -12.78 -2.29
C ALA A 104 2.26 -12.36 -1.46
N MET A 105 2.21 -11.19 -0.81
CA MET A 105 3.32 -10.64 -0.02
C MET A 105 3.62 -11.45 1.24
N LEU A 106 2.58 -11.91 1.95
CA LEU A 106 2.73 -12.59 3.24
C LEU A 106 2.74 -14.12 3.12
N GLY A 107 2.58 -14.68 1.91
CA GLY A 107 2.56 -16.13 1.69
C GLY A 107 1.39 -16.85 2.36
N ILE A 108 0.27 -16.16 2.58
CA ILE A 108 -0.95 -16.71 3.21
C ILE A 108 -2.15 -16.55 2.29
N SER A 109 -3.19 -17.37 2.44
CA SER A 109 -4.38 -17.26 1.57
C SER A 109 -5.13 -15.93 1.73
N SER A 110 -5.76 -15.41 0.66
CA SER A 110 -6.63 -14.23 0.74
C SER A 110 -7.77 -14.39 1.76
N ALA A 111 -8.24 -15.62 1.98
CA ALA A 111 -9.21 -15.92 3.04
C ALA A 111 -8.62 -15.71 4.45
N THR A 112 -7.37 -16.10 4.67
CA THR A 112 -6.63 -15.84 5.90
C THR A 112 -6.41 -14.34 6.11
N VAL A 113 -6.06 -13.59 5.07
CA VAL A 113 -5.93 -12.12 5.14
C VAL A 113 -7.25 -11.48 5.58
N ARG A 114 -8.37 -11.84 4.93
CA ARG A 114 -9.70 -11.32 5.29
C ARG A 114 -10.09 -11.67 6.73
N LYS A 115 -9.85 -12.92 7.18
CA LYS A 115 -10.12 -13.32 8.56
C LYS A 115 -9.26 -12.55 9.57
N ARG A 116 -7.99 -12.32 9.28
CA ARG A 116 -7.09 -11.54 10.16
C ARG A 116 -7.46 -10.06 10.19
N LEU A 117 -7.89 -9.48 9.06
CA LEU A 117 -8.46 -8.12 9.02
C LEU A 117 -9.69 -8.01 9.91
N GLN A 118 -10.64 -8.95 9.78
CA GLN A 118 -11.85 -8.96 10.59
C GLN A 118 -11.50 -9.07 12.07
N ARG A 119 -10.68 -10.06 12.45
CA ARG A 119 -10.26 -10.28 13.84
C ARG A 119 -9.56 -9.05 14.42
N GLY A 120 -8.65 -8.43 13.68
CA GLY A 120 -7.94 -7.24 14.13
C GLY A 120 -8.88 -6.04 14.33
N ARG A 121 -9.89 -5.86 13.47
CA ARG A 121 -10.91 -4.80 13.64
C ARG A 121 -11.75 -5.01 14.88
N ASP A 122 -12.16 -6.25 15.14
CA ASP A 122 -12.95 -6.59 16.31
C ASP A 122 -12.14 -6.36 17.60
N MET A 123 -10.87 -6.74 17.61
CA MET A 123 -9.96 -6.45 18.73
C MET A 123 -9.78 -4.93 18.95
N LEU A 124 -9.56 -4.15 17.89
CA LEU A 124 -9.46 -2.69 18.01
C LEU A 124 -10.75 -2.07 18.55
N ARG A 125 -11.92 -2.59 18.13
CA ARG A 125 -13.22 -2.14 18.66
C ARG A 125 -13.32 -2.40 20.15
N GLU A 126 -13.00 -3.61 20.60
CA GLU A 126 -13.04 -3.97 22.03
C GLU A 126 -12.10 -3.12 22.88
N ILE A 127 -10.91 -2.78 22.36
CA ILE A 127 -9.95 -1.94 23.09
C ILE A 127 -10.48 -0.51 23.17
N TYR A 128 -10.99 0.03 22.07
CA TYR A 128 -11.57 1.38 22.03
C TYR A 128 -12.79 1.53 22.96
N GLU A 129 -13.67 0.51 23.00
CA GLU A 129 -14.81 0.48 23.92
C GLU A 129 -14.42 0.41 25.40
N LYS A 130 -13.25 -0.17 25.72
CA LYS A 130 -12.70 -0.21 27.09
C LYS A 130 -12.00 1.07 27.50
N GLU A 131 -11.36 1.79 26.59
CA GLU A 131 -10.71 3.07 26.87
C GLU A 131 -11.71 4.24 26.93
N ALA A 132 -12.87 4.11 26.30
CA ALA A 132 -13.95 5.10 26.32
C ALA A 132 -14.87 5.02 27.57
N MET A 133 -14.58 4.13 28.52
CA MET A 133 -15.38 3.85 29.72
C MET A 133 -14.57 4.13 30.98
#